data_AF-A0A6G1FRE5-F1
#
_entry.id   AF-A0A6G1FRE5-F1
#
_cell.length_a   1.000
_cell.length_b   1.000
_cell.length_c   1.000
_cell.angle_alpha   90.00
_cell.angle_beta   90.00
_cell.angle_gamma   90.00
#
_symmetry.space_group_name_H-M   'P 1'
#
loop_
_entity.id
_entity.type
_entity.pdbx_description
1 polymer ?
#
loop_
_entity_poly.entity_id
_entity_poly.type
_entity_poly.pdbx_seq_one_letter_code
_entity_poly.pdbx_strand_id
1 'polypeptide(L)'
;MATPGLVVALTKPKHPDLTLDTYNKWYDTIHLQDVVDGGLGDLAVRYQHVDPSKPLPYIALYRVPDVAFLGDTAKMDAIPKTSDMLPGPSRDWREVLENEIRGYIHVQSYEGPNADAGRGKGRAIVTFVANVPEETEKDLDAWYREEHLALLAKCTGYIRSTRYQLIPGAGFTGPKFLAIHEWESPNLPMEELERTVMSTEWSKKIMGVATDVDRGVWTYVSEYQTGGDSRL
;
A
#
# COMPACT_ATOMS: atom_id res chain seq x y z
N MET A 1 11.24 16.82 -13.47
CA MET A 1 9.84 16.87 -12.98
C MET A 1 9.75 15.83 -11.86
N ALA A 2 8.99 16.12 -10.80
CA ALA A 2 8.81 15.16 -9.71
C ALA A 2 8.14 13.87 -10.23
N THR A 3 8.55 12.72 -9.71
CA THR A 3 7.96 11.41 -10.06
C THR A 3 7.24 10.85 -8.84
N PRO A 4 5.92 11.05 -8.72
CA PRO A 4 5.16 10.58 -7.56
C PRO A 4 5.23 9.07 -7.39
N GLY A 5 5.16 8.62 -6.15
CA GLY A 5 5.24 7.20 -5.83
C GLY A 5 4.70 6.85 -4.46
N LEU A 6 5.00 5.61 -4.07
CA LEU A 6 4.52 5.00 -2.85
C LEU A 6 5.63 4.14 -2.25
N VAL A 7 5.89 4.30 -0.95
CA VAL A 7 6.62 3.29 -0.17
C VAL A 7 5.60 2.44 0.56
N VAL A 8 5.71 1.14 0.38
CA VAL A 8 4.93 0.12 1.06
C VAL A 8 5.83 -0.55 2.09
N ALA A 9 5.44 -0.52 3.36
CA ALA A 9 6.12 -1.22 4.44
C ALA A 9 5.19 -2.25 5.08
N LEU A 10 5.42 -3.53 4.79
CA LEU A 10 4.76 -4.66 5.43
C LEU A 10 5.57 -5.04 6.67
N THR A 11 4.92 -5.16 7.83
CA THR A 11 5.65 -5.33 9.10
C THR A 11 4.97 -6.30 10.08
N LYS A 12 5.78 -6.92 10.94
CA LYS A 12 5.36 -7.69 12.12
C LYS A 12 6.39 -7.50 13.25
N PRO A 13 5.99 -7.33 14.52
CA PRO A 13 6.94 -7.42 15.63
C PRO A 13 7.57 -8.81 15.69
N LYS A 14 8.89 -8.90 15.88
CA LYS A 14 9.63 -10.17 16.04
C LYS A 14 10.37 -10.31 17.37
N HIS A 15 10.63 -9.21 18.07
CA HIS A 15 11.32 -9.24 19.37
C HIS A 15 10.38 -9.75 20.49
N PRO A 16 10.83 -10.67 21.37
CA PRO A 16 9.97 -11.26 22.41
C PRO A 16 9.39 -10.23 23.39
N ASP A 17 10.15 -9.20 23.73
CA ASP A 17 9.70 -8.14 24.65
C ASP A 17 8.89 -7.02 23.97
N LEU A 18 8.73 -7.06 22.64
CA LEU A 18 7.93 -6.08 21.92
C LEU A 18 6.47 -6.55 21.87
N THR A 19 5.67 -6.11 22.84
CA THR A 19 4.22 -6.41 22.83
C THR A 19 3.53 -5.78 21.62
N LEU A 20 2.41 -6.39 21.20
CA LEU A 20 1.62 -5.87 20.08
C LEU A 20 1.10 -4.45 20.35
N ASP A 21 0.69 -4.17 21.59
CA ASP A 21 0.21 -2.86 22.01
C ASP A 21 1.31 -1.80 21.95
N THR A 22 2.52 -2.11 22.45
CA THR A 22 3.66 -1.21 22.36
C THR A 22 4.06 -0.95 20.91
N TYR A 23 4.12 -2.00 20.09
CA TYR A 23 4.42 -1.89 18.66
C TYR A 23 3.41 -1.00 17.94
N ASN A 24 2.11 -1.25 18.12
CA ASN A 24 1.07 -0.47 17.47
C ASN A 24 1.09 0.98 17.93
N LYS A 25 1.18 1.22 19.25
CA LYS A 25 1.26 2.58 19.79
C LYS A 25 2.47 3.34 19.24
N TRP A 26 3.65 2.74 19.23
CA TRP A 26 4.85 3.37 18.67
C TRP A 26 4.65 3.70 17.18
N TYR A 27 4.18 2.74 16.39
CA TYR A 27 4.06 2.95 14.95
C TYR A 27 3.03 4.04 14.63
N ASP A 28 1.85 3.99 15.27
CA ASP A 28 0.73 4.90 15.00
C ASP A 28 0.96 6.34 15.47
N THR A 29 1.76 6.53 16.52
CA THR A 29 1.92 7.83 17.18
C THR A 29 3.31 8.45 17.06
N ILE A 30 4.30 7.67 16.62
CA ILE A 30 5.68 8.12 16.45
C ILE A 30 6.16 7.83 15.03
N HIS A 31 6.15 6.57 14.59
CA HIS A 31 6.88 6.21 13.36
C HIS A 31 6.24 6.74 12.08
N LEU A 32 4.91 6.79 11.97
CA LEU A 32 4.26 7.41 10.81
C LEU A 32 4.63 8.89 10.69
N GLN A 33 4.69 9.58 11.83
CA GLN A 33 5.04 11.00 11.95
C GLN A 33 6.50 11.22 11.57
N ASP A 34 7.40 10.42 12.15
CA ASP A 34 8.84 10.40 11.86
C ASP A 34 9.15 10.36 10.35
N VAL A 35 8.43 9.53 9.59
CA VAL A 35 8.64 9.40 8.14
C VAL A 35 8.15 10.63 7.36
N VAL A 36 7.00 11.19 7.73
CA VAL A 36 6.41 12.36 7.06
C VAL A 36 7.17 13.63 7.45
N ASP A 37 7.44 13.84 8.73
CA ASP A 37 8.17 15.01 9.26
C ASP A 37 9.65 14.97 8.87
N GLY A 38 10.22 13.77 8.68
CA GLY A 38 11.53 13.57 8.04
C GLY A 38 11.57 13.99 6.56
N GLY A 39 10.41 14.29 5.97
CA GLY A 39 10.28 14.86 4.63
C GLY A 39 10.41 13.84 3.50
N LEU A 40 10.21 12.55 3.79
CA LEU A 40 10.16 11.50 2.77
C LEU A 40 8.79 11.44 2.08
N GLY A 41 7.72 11.57 2.85
CA GLY A 41 6.34 11.55 2.35
C GLY A 41 5.53 12.72 2.88
N ASP A 42 4.35 12.93 2.29
CA ASP A 42 3.39 13.96 2.70
C ASP A 42 2.08 13.36 3.27
N LEU A 43 1.93 12.03 3.17
CA LEU A 43 0.86 11.23 3.75
C LEU A 43 1.40 9.85 4.13
N ALA A 44 1.04 9.40 5.33
CA ALA A 44 1.27 8.05 5.81
C ALA A 44 -0.05 7.44 6.28
N VAL A 45 -0.40 6.25 5.79
CA VAL A 45 -1.64 5.56 6.17
C VAL A 45 -1.31 4.13 6.56
N ARG A 46 -1.82 3.68 7.70
CA ARG A 46 -1.57 2.34 8.22
C ARG A 46 -2.85 1.52 8.26
N TYR A 47 -2.71 0.25 7.91
CA TYR A 47 -3.79 -0.73 7.91
C TYR A 47 -3.34 -2.03 8.55
N GLN A 48 -4.31 -2.79 9.03
CA GLN A 48 -4.13 -4.15 9.53
C GLN A 48 -4.85 -5.14 8.61
N HIS A 49 -4.21 -6.26 8.30
CA HIS A 49 -4.82 -7.32 7.49
C HIS A 49 -6.04 -7.89 8.22
N VAL A 50 -7.13 -8.18 7.49
CA VAL A 50 -8.37 -8.74 8.09
C VAL A 50 -8.16 -10.15 8.64
N ASP A 51 -7.20 -10.89 8.09
CA ASP A 51 -6.69 -12.14 8.61
C ASP A 51 -5.37 -11.89 9.35
N PRO A 52 -5.36 -11.90 10.70
CA PRO A 52 -4.16 -11.61 11.50
C PRO A 52 -3.10 -12.72 11.44
N SER A 53 -3.40 -13.88 10.83
CA SER A 53 -2.45 -14.98 10.68
C SER A 53 -1.44 -14.78 9.54
N LYS A 54 -1.64 -13.74 8.71
CA LYS A 54 -0.72 -13.42 7.62
C LYS A 54 0.70 -13.14 8.15
N PRO A 55 1.77 -13.54 7.40
CA PRO A 55 3.15 -13.41 7.85
C PRO A 55 3.56 -11.99 8.25
N LEU A 56 3.07 -11.00 7.51
CA LEU A 56 3.22 -9.56 7.75
C LEU A 56 1.83 -8.91 7.81
N PRO A 57 1.18 -8.88 9.00
CA PRO A 57 -0.23 -8.52 9.12
C PRO A 57 -0.49 -7.00 9.19
N TYR A 58 0.54 -6.16 9.13
CA TYR A 58 0.42 -4.71 9.10
C TYR A 58 1.05 -4.14 7.84
N ILE A 59 0.39 -3.16 7.23
CA ILE A 59 0.89 -2.42 6.08
C ILE A 59 0.85 -0.92 6.38
N ALA A 60 1.96 -0.23 6.16
CA ALA A 60 2.02 1.23 6.11
C ALA A 60 2.30 1.67 4.68
N LEU A 61 1.54 2.66 4.21
CA LEU A 61 1.62 3.24 2.88
C LEU A 61 2.04 4.70 3.03
N TYR A 62 3.22 5.04 2.52
CA TYR A 62 3.73 6.40 2.51
C TYR A 62 3.66 6.96 1.10
N ARG A 63 2.84 7.99 0.89
CA ARG A 63 2.82 8.72 -0.38
C ARG A 63 4.08 9.56 -0.47
N VAL A 64 4.84 9.35 -1.54
CA VAL A 64 6.11 10.03 -1.76
C VAL A 64 5.93 10.99 -2.94
N PRO A 65 6.07 12.32 -2.73
CA PRO A 65 5.90 13.30 -3.81
C PRO A 65 6.90 13.12 -4.96
N ASP A 66 8.10 12.62 -4.67
CA ASP A 66 9.12 12.29 -5.67
C ASP A 66 9.95 11.08 -5.23
N VAL A 67 9.91 9.98 -5.99
CA VAL A 67 10.64 8.74 -5.66
C VAL A 67 12.17 8.94 -5.59
N ALA A 68 12.69 10.04 -6.15
CA ALA A 68 14.09 10.43 -5.99
C ALA A 68 14.48 10.64 -4.51
N PHE A 69 13.52 10.94 -3.62
CA PHE A 69 13.76 11.11 -2.19
C PHE A 69 14.27 9.83 -1.51
N LEU A 70 14.01 8.66 -2.07
CA LEU A 70 14.53 7.39 -1.55
C LEU A 70 16.05 7.24 -1.71
N GLY A 71 16.65 7.99 -2.63
CA GLY A 71 18.10 8.10 -2.79
C GLY A 71 18.73 9.30 -2.08
N ASP A 72 17.92 10.15 -1.45
CA ASP A 72 18.39 11.33 -0.72
C ASP A 72 18.80 10.94 0.70
N THR A 73 20.10 10.85 0.95
CA THR A 73 20.64 10.44 2.26
C THR A 73 20.23 11.39 3.38
N ALA A 74 20.06 12.69 3.10
CA ALA A 74 19.66 13.65 4.13
C ALA A 74 18.22 13.38 4.61
N LYS A 75 17.31 13.06 3.69
CA LYS A 75 15.93 12.66 4.02
C LYS A 75 15.89 11.33 4.74
N MET A 76 16.64 10.34 4.25
CA MET A 76 16.67 9.01 4.85
C MET A 76 17.29 8.99 6.24
N ASP A 77 18.28 9.85 6.51
CA ASP A 77 18.88 10.00 7.84
C ASP A 77 18.08 10.88 8.79
N ALA A 78 17.19 11.73 8.26
CA ALA A 78 16.27 12.51 9.08
C ALA A 78 15.18 11.66 9.73
N ILE A 79 14.87 10.46 9.21
CA ILE A 79 13.89 9.53 9.78
C ILE A 79 14.54 8.78 10.95
N PRO A 80 14.05 8.95 12.19
CA PRO A 80 14.54 8.20 13.34
C PRO A 80 14.49 6.68 13.13
N LYS A 81 15.62 6.03 13.40
CA LYS A 81 15.76 4.56 13.37
C LYS A 81 15.50 3.94 14.74
N THR A 82 15.48 4.75 15.79
CA THR A 82 15.38 4.31 17.19
C THR A 82 14.24 5.00 17.93
N SER A 83 13.73 4.36 18.99
CA SER A 83 12.72 4.97 19.87
C SER A 83 12.76 4.40 21.28
N ASP A 84 12.52 5.23 22.30
CA ASP A 84 12.44 4.83 23.70
C ASP A 84 11.33 3.81 23.99
N MET A 85 10.36 3.65 23.09
CA MET A 85 9.32 2.62 23.19
C MET A 85 9.77 1.23 22.74
N LEU A 86 10.89 1.13 22.01
CA LEU A 86 11.35 -0.13 21.44
C LEU A 86 12.31 -0.85 22.43
N PRO A 87 12.19 -2.18 22.56
CA PRO A 87 13.06 -2.94 23.44
C PRO A 87 14.47 -3.12 22.84
N GLY A 88 15.36 -3.70 23.64
CA GLY A 88 16.74 -3.97 23.24
C GLY A 88 17.69 -2.79 23.48
N PRO A 89 19.01 -3.05 23.45
CA PRO A 89 20.01 -2.04 23.76
C PRO A 89 20.15 -0.95 22.69
N SER A 90 19.91 -1.28 21.41
CA SER A 90 19.94 -0.34 20.29
C SER A 90 18.67 0.49 20.18
N ARG A 91 17.54 -0.05 20.67
CA ARG A 91 16.19 0.47 20.48
C ARG A 91 15.82 0.68 19.01
N ASP A 92 16.46 -0.07 18.11
CA ASP A 92 16.34 0.11 16.67
C ASP A 92 15.20 -0.72 16.09
N TRP A 93 14.29 -0.10 15.33
CA TRP A 93 13.13 -0.80 14.77
C TRP A 93 13.54 -1.94 13.83
N ARG A 94 14.70 -1.85 13.17
CA ARG A 94 15.20 -2.86 12.22
C ARG A 94 15.59 -4.16 12.93
N GLU A 95 15.95 -4.07 14.21
CA GLU A 95 16.32 -5.23 15.02
C GLU A 95 15.10 -5.91 15.66
N VAL A 96 14.01 -5.16 15.90
CA VAL A 96 12.84 -5.67 16.62
C VAL A 96 11.63 -5.99 15.73
N LEU A 97 11.68 -5.60 14.45
CA LEU A 97 10.64 -5.90 13.45
C LEU A 97 11.14 -6.86 12.36
N GLU A 98 10.24 -7.73 11.91
CA GLU A 98 10.31 -8.32 10.58
C GLU A 98 9.61 -7.35 9.62
N ASN A 99 10.23 -7.05 8.48
CA ASN A 99 9.68 -6.10 7.53
C ASN A 99 10.04 -6.45 6.08
N GLU A 100 9.15 -6.03 5.19
CA GLU A 100 9.39 -5.98 3.76
C GLU A 100 9.03 -4.58 3.26
N ILE A 101 10.00 -3.89 2.67
CA ILE A 101 9.84 -2.52 2.17
C ILE A 101 9.96 -2.55 0.65
N ARG A 102 9.01 -1.92 -0.03
CA ARG A 102 8.98 -1.79 -1.48
C ARG A 102 8.71 -0.35 -1.87
N GLY A 103 9.39 0.14 -2.90
CA GLY A 103 9.13 1.44 -3.51
C GLY A 103 8.50 1.29 -4.88
N TYR A 104 7.45 2.05 -5.14
CA TYR A 104 6.70 2.05 -6.40
C TYR A 104 6.55 3.45 -6.98
N ILE A 105 6.47 3.55 -8.31
CA ILE A 105 6.14 4.75 -9.08
C ILE A 105 4.63 4.74 -9.38
N HIS A 106 3.97 5.89 -9.24
CA HIS A 106 2.57 6.06 -9.61
C HIS A 106 2.36 5.91 -11.12
N VAL A 107 1.32 5.17 -11.52
CA VAL A 107 0.97 4.92 -12.93
C VAL A 107 -0.39 5.52 -13.30
N GLN A 108 -1.38 5.38 -12.41
CA GLN A 108 -2.75 5.82 -12.67
C GLN A 108 -3.53 5.94 -11.36
N SER A 109 -4.34 6.99 -11.24
CA SER A 109 -5.46 7.04 -10.30
C SER A 109 -6.78 7.01 -11.07
N TYR A 110 -7.79 6.34 -10.50
CA TYR A 110 -9.14 6.28 -11.04
C TYR A 110 -10.13 6.47 -9.90
N GLU A 111 -10.92 7.53 -9.98
CA GLU A 111 -11.93 7.86 -8.98
C GLU A 111 -13.28 7.23 -9.37
N GLY A 112 -13.92 6.58 -8.41
CA GLY A 112 -15.27 6.06 -8.56
C GLY A 112 -16.34 7.08 -8.16
N PRO A 113 -17.62 6.72 -8.29
CA PRO A 113 -18.74 7.59 -7.91
C PRO A 113 -18.72 8.05 -6.44
N ASN A 114 -18.12 7.25 -5.55
CA ASN A 114 -18.04 7.53 -4.11
C ASN A 114 -16.75 8.25 -3.69
N ALA A 115 -15.92 8.69 -4.64
CA ALA A 115 -14.61 9.30 -4.37
C ALA A 115 -14.67 10.53 -3.45
N ASP A 116 -15.74 11.32 -3.55
CA ASP A 116 -15.93 12.57 -2.81
C ASP A 116 -16.56 12.37 -1.41
N ALA A 117 -16.90 11.14 -1.02
CA ALA A 117 -17.51 10.85 0.28
C ALA A 117 -16.58 11.10 1.50
N GLY A 118 -15.34 11.54 1.26
CA GLY A 118 -14.33 11.80 2.26
C GLY A 118 -13.76 10.51 2.89
N ARG A 119 -12.77 10.67 3.78
CA ARG A 119 -12.21 9.54 4.55
C ARG A 119 -13.05 9.28 5.80
N GLY A 120 -14.19 8.62 5.63
CA GLY A 120 -15.02 8.17 6.76
C GLY A 120 -14.35 7.06 7.59
N LYS A 121 -14.79 6.90 8.85
CA LYS A 121 -14.45 5.73 9.68
C LYS A 121 -15.10 4.49 9.04
N GLY A 122 -14.28 3.51 8.60
CA GLY A 122 -14.76 2.30 7.94
C GLY A 122 -13.91 1.83 6.75
N ARG A 123 -13.00 2.69 6.26
CA ARG A 123 -12.26 2.42 5.02
C ARG A 123 -11.40 1.16 5.08
N ALA A 124 -11.43 0.44 3.98
CA ALA A 124 -10.57 -0.70 3.72
C ALA A 124 -9.84 -0.53 2.41
N ILE A 125 -8.75 -1.27 2.25
CA ILE A 125 -8.08 -1.40 0.97
C ILE A 125 -7.99 -2.87 0.58
N VAL A 126 -8.07 -3.11 -0.73
CA VAL A 126 -7.67 -4.37 -1.36
C VAL A 126 -6.40 -4.09 -2.12
N THR A 127 -5.31 -4.75 -1.73
CA THR A 127 -4.06 -4.73 -2.50
C THR A 127 -4.06 -5.92 -3.45
N PHE A 128 -3.64 -5.69 -4.68
CA PHE A 128 -3.35 -6.76 -5.65
C PHE A 128 -1.96 -6.53 -6.18
N VAL A 129 -1.06 -7.50 -5.96
CA VAL A 129 0.29 -7.49 -6.52
C VAL A 129 0.46 -8.66 -7.47
N ALA A 130 1.17 -8.44 -8.58
CA ALA A 130 1.45 -9.48 -9.56
C ALA A 130 2.64 -9.12 -10.46
N ASN A 131 3.19 -10.16 -11.09
CA ASN A 131 3.99 -10.08 -12.30
C ASN A 131 3.15 -10.54 -13.50
N VAL A 132 3.48 -10.06 -14.69
CA VAL A 132 3.00 -10.60 -15.97
C VAL A 132 4.19 -10.71 -16.93
N PRO A 133 4.12 -11.54 -17.98
CA PRO A 133 5.15 -11.54 -19.03
C PRO A 133 5.35 -10.14 -19.62
N GLU A 134 6.58 -9.78 -19.99
CA GLU A 134 6.94 -8.43 -20.47
C GLU A 134 6.09 -8.02 -21.69
N GLU A 135 5.83 -8.98 -22.59
CA GLU A 135 4.98 -8.80 -23.77
C GLU A 135 3.51 -8.49 -23.43
N THR A 136 3.07 -8.80 -22.21
CA THR A 136 1.69 -8.57 -21.73
C THR A 136 1.56 -7.26 -20.96
N GLU A 137 2.63 -6.58 -20.57
CA GLU A 137 2.56 -5.39 -19.71
C GLU A 137 1.73 -4.24 -20.32
N LYS A 138 1.85 -4.03 -21.64
CA LYS A 138 1.03 -3.02 -22.34
C LYS A 138 -0.44 -3.42 -22.37
N ASP A 139 -0.73 -4.71 -22.51
CA ASP A 139 -2.08 -5.25 -22.52
C ASP A 139 -2.73 -5.17 -21.12
N LEU A 140 -1.95 -5.42 -20.07
CA LEU A 140 -2.34 -5.19 -18.67
C LEU A 140 -2.72 -3.72 -18.44
N ASP A 141 -1.90 -2.78 -18.93
CA ASP A 141 -2.19 -1.35 -18.77
C ASP A 141 -3.47 -0.92 -19.51
N ALA A 142 -3.63 -1.36 -20.77
CA ALA A 142 -4.82 -1.12 -21.56
C ALA A 142 -6.08 -1.70 -20.88
N TRP A 143 -6.00 -2.96 -20.42
CA TRP A 143 -7.09 -3.62 -19.71
C TRP A 143 -7.56 -2.84 -18.48
N TYR A 144 -6.63 -2.36 -17.64
CA TYR A 144 -6.97 -1.53 -16.49
C TYR A 144 -7.67 -0.23 -16.90
N ARG A 145 -7.13 0.48 -17.91
CA ARG A 145 -7.63 1.80 -18.33
C ARG A 145 -8.97 1.73 -19.05
N GLU A 146 -9.15 0.73 -19.89
CA GLU A 146 -10.26 0.67 -20.85
C GLU A 146 -11.44 -0.17 -20.35
N GLU A 147 -11.20 -1.14 -19.46
CA GLU A 147 -12.23 -2.09 -19.05
C GLU A 147 -12.31 -2.28 -17.53
N HIS A 148 -11.23 -2.73 -16.90
CA HIS A 148 -11.29 -3.27 -15.54
C HIS A 148 -11.73 -2.25 -14.50
N LEU A 149 -11.16 -1.04 -14.52
CA LEU A 149 -11.48 -0.02 -13.51
C LEU A 149 -12.93 0.46 -13.61
N ALA A 150 -13.46 0.58 -14.83
CA ALA A 150 -14.86 0.96 -15.05
C ALA A 150 -15.85 -0.14 -14.63
N LEU A 151 -15.45 -1.41 -14.72
CA LEU A 151 -16.23 -2.53 -14.19
C LEU A 151 -16.16 -2.58 -12.66
N LEU A 152 -14.96 -2.48 -12.10
CA LEU A 152 -14.73 -2.51 -10.65
C LEU A 152 -15.44 -1.35 -9.94
N ALA A 153 -15.48 -0.17 -10.56
CA ALA A 153 -16.16 1.01 -10.03
C ALA A 153 -17.68 0.88 -9.89
N LYS A 154 -18.28 -0.15 -10.49
CA LYS A 154 -19.71 -0.48 -10.32
C LYS A 154 -19.96 -1.34 -9.07
N CYS A 155 -18.92 -1.90 -8.47
CA CYS A 155 -19.06 -2.74 -7.29
C CYS A 155 -19.49 -1.93 -6.07
N THR A 156 -20.30 -2.55 -5.21
CA THR A 156 -20.83 -1.93 -4.00
C THR A 156 -19.70 -1.48 -3.08
N GLY A 157 -19.71 -0.20 -2.69
CA GLY A 157 -18.74 0.37 -1.75
C GLY A 157 -17.34 0.64 -2.35
N TYR A 158 -17.17 0.55 -3.67
CA TYR A 158 -15.94 1.00 -4.33
C TYR A 158 -15.76 2.52 -4.18
N ILE A 159 -14.53 2.96 -3.88
CA ILE A 159 -14.18 4.39 -3.77
C ILE A 159 -13.26 4.79 -4.93
N ARG A 160 -12.07 4.19 -5.02
CA ARG A 160 -11.05 4.53 -6.03
C ARG A 160 -10.05 3.42 -6.22
N SER A 161 -9.23 3.55 -7.25
CA SER A 161 -8.07 2.70 -7.48
C SER A 161 -6.84 3.54 -7.78
N THR A 162 -5.71 3.19 -7.19
CA THR A 162 -4.41 3.72 -7.58
C THR A 162 -3.49 2.55 -7.98
N ARG A 163 -2.84 2.69 -9.14
CA ARG A 163 -1.94 1.70 -9.72
C ARG A 163 -0.52 2.21 -9.69
N TYR A 164 0.40 1.30 -9.41
CA TYR A 164 1.81 1.59 -9.30
C TYR A 164 2.67 0.49 -9.94
N GLN A 165 3.90 0.84 -10.26
CA GLN A 165 4.91 -0.06 -10.80
C GLN A 165 6.18 0.02 -9.93
N LEU A 166 6.79 -1.12 -9.61
CA LEU A 166 7.98 -1.19 -8.77
C LEU A 166 9.10 -0.33 -9.37
N ILE A 167 9.80 0.45 -8.54
CA ILE A 167 10.86 1.35 -9.00
C ILE A 167 12.00 0.51 -9.61
N PRO A 168 12.29 0.64 -10.92
CA PRO A 168 13.36 -0.12 -11.55
C PRO A 168 14.72 0.26 -10.99
N GLY A 169 15.56 -0.74 -10.67
CA GLY A 169 16.96 -0.52 -10.28
C GLY A 169 17.17 0.09 -8.90
N ALA A 170 16.11 0.30 -8.09
CA ALA A 170 16.22 0.87 -6.74
C ALA A 170 16.51 -0.16 -5.63
N GLY A 171 16.83 -1.41 -5.99
CA GLY A 171 17.14 -2.47 -5.03
C GLY A 171 15.95 -3.08 -4.30
N PHE A 172 14.72 -2.64 -4.59
CA PHE A 172 13.50 -3.27 -4.10
C PHE A 172 13.23 -4.59 -4.83
N THR A 173 12.72 -5.58 -4.09
CA THR A 173 12.29 -6.87 -4.60
C THR A 173 10.77 -7.04 -4.44
N GLY A 174 10.18 -7.96 -5.20
CA GLY A 174 8.75 -8.26 -5.16
C GLY A 174 8.07 -8.08 -6.52
N PRO A 175 6.74 -8.29 -6.59
CA PRO A 175 6.01 -8.18 -7.84
C PRO A 175 6.02 -6.76 -8.42
N LYS A 176 6.18 -6.68 -9.74
CA LYS A 176 6.37 -5.45 -10.50
C LYS A 176 5.14 -4.54 -10.47
N PHE A 177 3.93 -5.09 -10.41
CA PHE A 177 2.70 -4.32 -10.46
C PHE A 177 1.97 -4.37 -9.11
N LEU A 178 1.47 -3.20 -8.68
CA LEU A 178 0.62 -3.04 -7.51
C LEU A 178 -0.62 -2.25 -7.91
N ALA A 179 -1.80 -2.77 -7.57
CA ALA A 179 -3.04 -2.01 -7.53
C ALA A 179 -3.55 -1.94 -6.09
N ILE A 180 -3.98 -0.75 -5.68
CA ILE A 180 -4.66 -0.51 -4.41
C ILE A 180 -6.06 -0.03 -4.74
N HIS A 181 -7.06 -0.81 -4.32
CA HIS A 181 -8.47 -0.46 -4.46
C HIS A 181 -9.01 -0.07 -3.09
N GLU A 182 -9.50 1.15 -2.96
CA GLU A 182 -10.10 1.66 -1.72
C GLU A 182 -11.61 1.35 -1.69
N TRP A 183 -12.09 0.95 -0.51
CA TRP A 183 -13.46 0.55 -0.25
C TRP A 183 -14.02 1.23 0.99
N GLU A 184 -15.34 1.40 1.04
CA GLU A 184 -16.06 1.97 2.18
C GLU A 184 -16.00 1.10 3.45
N SER A 185 -15.81 -0.21 3.29
CA SER A 185 -15.83 -1.20 4.37
C SER A 185 -14.88 -2.38 4.10
N PRO A 186 -14.29 -3.00 5.14
CA PRO A 186 -13.55 -4.27 5.00
C PRO A 186 -14.47 -5.47 4.70
N ASN A 187 -15.78 -5.31 4.88
CA ASN A 187 -16.77 -6.31 4.49
C ASN A 187 -17.03 -6.20 2.99
N LEU A 188 -16.08 -6.69 2.20
CA LEU A 188 -16.11 -6.61 0.75
C LEU A 188 -17.27 -7.41 0.14
N PRO A 189 -17.87 -6.94 -0.96
CA PRO A 189 -18.88 -7.70 -1.68
C PRO A 189 -18.22 -8.80 -2.52
N MET A 190 -17.71 -9.85 -1.86
CA MET A 190 -16.83 -10.86 -2.47
C MET A 190 -17.42 -11.52 -3.72
N GLU A 191 -18.70 -11.90 -3.71
CA GLU A 191 -19.35 -12.52 -4.87
C GLU A 191 -19.44 -11.54 -6.07
N GLU A 192 -19.75 -10.27 -5.80
CA GLU A 192 -19.79 -9.24 -6.84
C GLU A 192 -18.40 -8.94 -7.40
N LEU A 193 -17.38 -8.90 -6.54
CA LEU A 193 -15.99 -8.74 -6.92
C LEU A 193 -15.51 -9.88 -7.81
N GLU A 194 -15.72 -11.12 -7.38
CA GLU A 194 -15.31 -12.32 -8.13
C GLU A 194 -16.00 -12.37 -9.50
N ARG A 195 -17.31 -12.09 -9.54
CA ARG A 195 -18.06 -11.99 -10.80
C ARG A 195 -17.50 -10.90 -11.70
N THR A 196 -17.19 -9.72 -11.15
CA THR A 196 -16.68 -8.58 -11.92
C THR A 196 -15.29 -8.86 -12.49
N VAL A 197 -14.36 -9.33 -11.65
CA VAL A 197 -12.97 -9.66 -12.04
C VAL A 197 -12.94 -10.75 -13.12
N MET A 198 -13.91 -11.67 -13.15
CA MET A 198 -13.95 -12.78 -14.11
C MET A 198 -14.99 -12.60 -15.22
N SER A 199 -15.58 -11.40 -15.34
CA SER A 199 -16.72 -11.16 -16.24
C SER A 199 -16.37 -11.12 -17.72
N THR A 200 -15.13 -10.81 -18.08
CA THR A 200 -14.69 -10.62 -19.46
C THR A 200 -13.59 -11.59 -19.87
N GLU A 201 -13.50 -11.90 -21.16
CA GLU A 201 -12.41 -12.72 -21.69
C GLU A 201 -11.05 -12.03 -21.52
N TRP A 202 -11.00 -10.70 -21.56
CA TRP A 202 -9.77 -9.94 -21.34
C TRP A 202 -9.29 -10.07 -19.89
N SER A 203 -10.18 -9.96 -18.91
CA SER A 203 -9.83 -10.17 -17.50
C SER A 203 -9.34 -11.59 -17.26
N LYS A 204 -10.02 -12.61 -17.82
CA LYS A 204 -9.56 -14.01 -17.73
C LYS A 204 -8.17 -14.21 -18.32
N LYS A 205 -7.88 -13.59 -19.48
CA LYS A 205 -6.56 -13.63 -20.12
C LYS A 205 -5.49 -13.04 -19.22
N ILE A 206 -5.70 -11.82 -18.71
CA ILE A 206 -4.73 -11.13 -17.86
C ILE A 206 -4.48 -11.91 -16.56
N MET A 207 -5.55 -12.34 -15.89
CA MET A 207 -5.45 -13.11 -14.65
C MET A 207 -4.80 -14.48 -14.87
N GLY A 208 -5.02 -15.10 -16.03
CA GLY A 208 -4.47 -16.41 -16.37
C GLY A 208 -2.95 -16.44 -16.61
N VAL A 209 -2.34 -15.29 -16.91
CA VAL A 209 -0.87 -15.18 -17.10
C VAL A 209 -0.15 -14.52 -15.92
N ALA A 210 -0.89 -14.02 -14.94
CA ALA A 210 -0.32 -13.37 -13.77
C ALA A 210 0.40 -14.38 -12.86
N THR A 211 1.61 -14.03 -12.40
CA THR A 211 2.40 -14.82 -11.46
C THR A 211 2.72 -14.00 -10.20
N ASP A 212 3.19 -14.68 -9.15
CA ASP A 212 3.51 -14.06 -7.86
C ASP A 212 2.35 -13.23 -7.29
N VAL A 213 1.14 -13.74 -7.52
CA VAL A 213 -0.11 -13.05 -7.18
C VAL A 213 -0.31 -13.11 -5.68
N ASP A 214 -0.44 -11.95 -5.05
CA ASP A 214 -0.95 -11.83 -3.69
C ASP A 214 -2.07 -10.79 -3.63
N ARG A 215 -3.10 -11.12 -2.85
CA ARG A 215 -4.25 -10.26 -2.60
C ARG A 215 -4.43 -10.09 -1.11
N GLY A 216 -4.24 -8.86 -0.64
CA GLY A 216 -4.45 -8.50 0.76
C GLY A 216 -5.75 -7.72 0.93
N VAL A 217 -6.47 -7.97 2.02
CA VAL A 217 -7.62 -7.15 2.45
C VAL A 217 -7.28 -6.53 3.80
N TRP A 218 -7.37 -5.22 3.89
CA TRP A 218 -6.83 -4.47 5.02
C TRP A 218 -7.82 -3.45 5.55
N THR A 219 -7.92 -3.36 6.86
CA THR A 219 -8.77 -2.40 7.58
C THR A 219 -7.92 -1.23 8.06
N TYR A 220 -8.44 -0.01 7.88
CA TYR A 220 -7.79 1.22 8.33
C TYR A 220 -7.47 1.19 9.83
N VAL A 221 -6.29 1.67 10.21
CA VAL A 221 -5.82 1.82 11.59
C VAL A 221 -5.62 3.29 11.94
N SER A 222 -4.71 3.96 11.25
CA SER A 222 -4.27 5.32 11.56
C SER A 222 -3.71 6.02 10.31
N GLU A 223 -3.63 7.35 10.34
CA GLU A 223 -2.94 8.13 9.32
C GLU A 223 -2.32 9.38 9.91
N TYR A 224 -1.30 9.89 9.22
CA TYR A 224 -0.67 11.18 9.50
C TYR A 224 -0.30 11.87 8.18
N GLN A 225 -0.45 13.19 8.11
CA GLN A 225 -0.21 13.97 6.90
C GLN A 225 0.22 15.39 7.22
N THR A 226 0.97 16.00 6.30
CA THR A 226 1.38 17.41 6.35
C THR A 226 0.81 18.16 5.14
N GLY A 227 -0.53 18.26 5.04
CA GLY A 227 -1.18 18.96 3.93
C GLY A 227 -2.55 18.41 3.55
N GLY A 228 -3.23 19.09 2.61
CA GLY A 228 -4.69 19.02 2.41
C GLY A 228 -5.24 17.92 1.50
N ASP A 229 -4.42 17.11 0.84
CA ASP A 229 -4.92 15.95 0.08
C ASP A 229 -4.59 14.65 0.81
N SER A 230 -5.63 14.01 1.31
CA SER A 230 -5.48 12.75 2.00
C SER A 230 -5.41 11.55 1.07
N ARG A 231 -5.64 11.65 -0.25
CA ARG A 231 -5.75 10.51 -1.20
C ARG A 231 -4.43 9.76 -1.44
N LEU A 232 -4.48 8.44 -1.73
CA LEU A 232 -3.29 7.63 -2.03
C LEU A 232 -2.85 7.71 -3.51
#